data_AF-A0A183AG75-F1
#
_entry.id   AF-A0A183AG75-F1
#
_cell.length_a   1.000
_cell.length_b   1.000
_cell.length_c   1.000
_cell.angle_alpha   90.00
_cell.angle_beta   90.00
_cell.angle_gamma   90.00
#
_symmetry.space_group_name_H-M   'P 1'
#
loop_
_entity.id
_entity.type
_entity.pdbx_description
1 polymer ?
#
loop_
_entity_poly.entity_id
_entity_poly.type
_entity_poly.pdbx_seq_one_letter_code
_entity_poly.pdbx_strand_id
1 'polypeptide(L)'
;LNSGFMLAHVTSAALVSENKVLCHPSSVDSLPTSAGQEDHVSMGPFAARKCLQVVQNVEHVLAIELLCACQALEFLRPLKSTQPLEAVYRLVRGVSPAWENDRFMSPEIEAVTALIRAGKIWDVVKPYVAQYDNEILDDPSPQTINSTGKAPVASAGRKRTQSNSQQPATKRANVGNT
;
A
#
# COMPACT_ATOMS: atom_id res chain seq x y z
N LEU A 1 24.41 23.59 7.35
CA LEU A 1 23.56 24.58 8.02
C LEU A 1 22.06 24.23 7.94
N ASN A 2 21.60 23.40 7.00
CA ASN A 2 20.22 22.91 6.94
C ASN A 2 19.99 21.73 7.91
N SER A 3 18.78 21.65 8.49
CA SER A 3 18.32 20.56 9.37
C SER A 3 17.39 19.57 8.64
N GLY A 4 16.84 19.94 7.48
CA GLY A 4 15.98 19.08 6.67
C GLY A 4 14.74 18.57 7.44
N PHE A 5 14.52 17.26 7.40
CA PHE A 5 13.35 16.60 8.00
C PHE A 5 13.46 16.36 9.51
N MET A 6 14.49 16.88 10.19
CA MET A 6 14.69 16.68 11.63
C MET A 6 13.44 17.05 12.45
N LEU A 7 12.87 18.24 12.23
CA LEU A 7 11.70 18.69 12.99
C LEU A 7 10.42 17.93 12.61
N ALA A 8 10.29 17.49 11.36
CA ALA A 8 9.17 16.66 10.94
C ALA A 8 9.16 15.34 11.72
N HIS A 9 10.33 14.72 11.92
CA HIS A 9 10.44 13.52 12.74
C HIS A 9 10.04 13.79 14.20
N VAL A 10 10.48 14.92 14.78
CA VAL A 10 10.08 15.32 16.15
C VAL A 10 8.56 15.47 16.26
N THR A 11 7.92 16.09 15.27
CA THR A 11 6.45 16.18 15.21
C THR A 11 5.80 14.80 15.17
N SER A 12 6.27 13.89 14.32
CA SER A 12 5.74 12.53 14.26
C SER A 12 5.88 11.77 15.59
N ALA A 13 7.02 11.93 16.27
CA ALA A 13 7.28 11.31 17.57
C ALA A 13 6.36 11.88 18.67
N ALA A 14 6.09 13.18 18.65
CA ALA A 14 5.16 13.82 19.58
C ALA A 14 3.73 13.27 19.41
N LEU A 15 3.24 13.16 18.16
CA LEU A 15 1.92 12.58 17.86
C LEU A 15 1.81 11.13 18.32
N VAL A 16 2.84 10.31 18.09
CA VAL A 16 2.88 8.93 18.57
C VAL A 16 2.87 8.89 20.11
N SER A 17 3.57 9.80 20.77
CA SER A 17 3.59 9.88 22.23
C SER A 17 2.22 10.26 22.81
N GLU A 18 1.52 11.22 22.20
CA GLU A 18 0.15 11.61 22.58
C GLU A 18 -0.82 10.44 22.41
N ASN A 19 -0.71 9.69 21.30
CA ASN A 19 -1.53 8.51 21.05
C ASN A 19 -1.42 7.46 22.15
N LYS A 20 -0.26 7.33 22.83
CA LYS A 20 -0.10 6.37 23.94
C LYS A 20 -1.07 6.67 25.09
N VAL A 21 -1.34 7.95 25.37
CA VAL A 21 -2.32 8.35 26.39
C VAL A 21 -3.74 8.02 25.92
N LEU A 22 -4.07 8.33 24.66
CA LEU A 22 -5.39 8.07 24.06
C LEU A 22 -5.73 6.58 23.91
N CYS A 23 -4.71 5.71 23.93
CA CYS A 23 -4.87 4.27 23.88
C CYS A 23 -5.48 3.66 25.16
N HIS A 24 -5.58 4.41 26.27
CA HIS A 24 -6.29 3.92 27.45
C HIS A 24 -7.76 3.59 27.07
N PRO A 25 -8.26 2.38 27.36
CA PRO A 25 -9.59 1.97 26.93
C PRO A 25 -10.66 2.70 27.75
N SER A 26 -11.53 3.49 27.11
CA SER A 26 -12.61 4.16 27.85
C SER A 26 -13.71 3.21 28.30
N SER A 27 -13.84 2.06 27.63
CA SER A 27 -14.88 1.07 27.90
C SER A 27 -14.69 0.25 29.17
N VAL A 28 -13.55 0.41 29.88
CA VAL A 28 -13.33 -0.23 31.18
C VAL A 28 -13.87 0.60 32.34
N ASP A 29 -14.33 1.82 32.07
CA ASP A 29 -14.96 2.71 33.05
C ASP A 29 -16.49 2.60 32.95
N SER A 30 -17.15 2.64 34.11
CA SER A 30 -18.61 2.66 34.24
C SER A 30 -18.98 3.45 35.48
N LEU A 31 -19.74 4.53 35.30
CA LEU A 31 -20.25 5.35 36.38
C LEU A 31 -21.77 5.14 36.46
N PRO A 32 -22.29 4.59 37.57
CA PRO A 32 -23.70 4.31 37.68
C PRO A 32 -24.50 5.61 37.68
N THR A 33 -25.56 5.66 36.89
CA THR A 33 -26.49 6.80 36.85
C THR A 33 -27.87 6.37 37.35
N SER A 34 -28.78 7.33 37.50
CA SER A 34 -30.20 7.07 37.80
C SER A 34 -30.43 6.18 39.03
N ALA A 35 -29.71 6.44 40.12
CA ALA A 35 -29.79 5.70 41.39
C ALA A 35 -29.63 4.17 41.25
N GLY A 36 -28.79 3.73 40.31
CA GLY A 36 -28.49 2.31 40.09
C GLY A 36 -29.40 1.61 39.08
N GLN A 37 -30.23 2.34 38.34
CA GLN A 37 -30.95 1.79 37.18
C GLN A 37 -30.06 1.60 35.96
N GLU A 38 -29.07 2.48 35.78
CA GLU A 38 -28.01 2.35 34.78
C GLU A 38 -26.70 2.06 35.52
N ASP A 39 -26.59 0.85 36.04
CA ASP A 39 -25.44 0.40 36.83
C ASP A 39 -24.23 -0.02 35.97
N HIS A 40 -24.44 -0.24 34.67
CA HIS A 40 -23.41 -0.56 33.70
C HIS A 40 -23.52 0.27 32.41
N VAL A 41 -22.53 1.13 32.16
CA VAL A 41 -22.46 2.00 30.97
C VAL A 41 -21.14 1.82 30.24
N SER A 42 -21.12 2.02 28.92
CA SER A 42 -19.98 1.68 28.07
C SER A 42 -18.93 2.78 27.90
N MET A 43 -19.24 4.02 28.29
CA MET A 43 -18.45 5.23 27.99
C MET A 43 -18.05 5.35 26.50
N GLY A 44 -18.84 4.74 25.59
CA GLY A 44 -18.57 4.65 24.17
C GLY A 44 -18.34 5.97 23.43
N PRO A 45 -19.05 7.07 23.76
CA PRO A 45 -18.83 8.35 23.08
C PRO A 45 -17.40 8.90 23.20
N PHE A 46 -16.73 8.69 24.34
CA PHE A 46 -15.33 9.09 24.46
C PHE A 46 -14.39 8.13 23.72
N ALA A 47 -14.70 6.84 23.69
CA ALA A 47 -13.98 5.85 22.88
C ALA A 47 -14.02 6.17 21.37
N ALA A 48 -15.14 6.65 20.85
CA ALA A 48 -15.25 7.07 19.45
C ALA A 48 -14.40 8.32 19.16
N ARG A 49 -14.45 9.33 20.03
CA ARG A 49 -13.67 10.58 19.87
C ARG A 49 -12.16 10.34 19.93
N LYS A 50 -11.68 9.55 20.89
CA LYS A 50 -10.24 9.22 20.97
C LYS A 50 -9.77 8.41 19.76
N CYS A 51 -10.61 7.51 19.24
CA CYS A 51 -10.29 6.75 18.03
C CYS A 51 -10.11 7.69 16.83
N LEU A 52 -11.03 8.63 16.63
CA LEU A 52 -10.93 9.62 15.56
C LEU A 52 -9.64 10.45 15.69
N GLN A 53 -9.30 10.92 16.90
CA GLN A 53 -8.08 11.69 17.14
C GLN A 53 -6.81 10.87 16.87
N VAL A 54 -6.76 9.62 17.30
CA VAL A 54 -5.63 8.71 17.00
C VAL A 54 -5.46 8.51 15.50
N VAL A 55 -6.56 8.28 14.76
CA VAL A 55 -6.52 8.14 13.30
C VAL A 55 -5.99 9.41 12.65
N GLN A 56 -6.48 10.59 13.07
CA GLN A 56 -5.98 11.87 12.57
C GLN A 56 -4.48 12.05 12.83
N ASN A 57 -4.00 11.69 14.02
CA ASN A 57 -2.57 11.74 14.34
C ASN A 57 -1.75 10.78 13.46
N VAL A 58 -2.25 9.56 13.22
CA VAL A 58 -1.60 8.57 12.35
C VAL A 58 -1.53 9.05 10.89
N GLU A 59 -2.57 9.71 10.39
CA GLU A 59 -2.55 10.29 9.02
C GLU A 59 -1.39 11.27 8.84
N HIS A 60 -1.12 12.13 9.82
CA HIS A 60 0.02 13.06 9.78
C HIS A 60 1.37 12.34 9.89
N VAL A 61 1.46 11.30 10.73
CA VAL A 61 2.68 10.47 10.85
C VAL A 61 3.00 9.82 9.50
N LEU A 62 1.99 9.23 8.84
CA LEU A 62 2.14 8.62 7.52
C LEU A 62 2.50 9.67 6.44
N ALA A 63 1.94 10.88 6.51
CA ALA A 63 2.30 11.96 5.60
C ALA A 63 3.78 12.35 5.73
N ILE A 64 4.28 12.48 6.96
CA ILE A 64 5.68 12.79 7.26
C ILE A 64 6.61 11.67 6.77
N GLU A 65 6.24 10.41 7.02
CA GLU A 65 6.97 9.25 6.53
C GLU A 65 7.06 9.25 4.99
N LEU A 66 5.93 9.49 4.32
CA LEU A 66 5.86 9.49 2.86
C LEU A 66 6.70 10.62 2.24
N LEU A 67 6.68 11.82 2.84
CA LEU A 67 7.54 12.93 2.43
C LEU A 67 9.03 12.58 2.57
N CYS A 68 9.41 12.00 3.71
CA CYS A 68 10.78 11.56 3.97
C CYS A 68 11.22 10.48 2.96
N ALA A 69 10.37 9.50 2.69
CA ALA A 69 10.63 8.45 1.71
C ALA A 69 10.79 9.00 0.29
N CYS A 70 9.94 9.95 -0.12
CA CYS A 70 10.07 10.61 -1.42
C CYS A 70 11.36 11.44 -1.52
N GLN A 71 11.81 12.05 -0.42
CA GLN A 71 13.10 12.72 -0.37
C GLN A 71 14.27 11.75 -0.44
N ALA A 72 14.19 10.59 0.23
CA ALA A 72 15.21 9.56 0.14
C ALA A 72 15.38 9.04 -1.30
N LEU A 73 14.28 8.86 -2.04
CA LEU A 73 14.33 8.50 -3.46
C LEU A 73 15.04 9.56 -4.31
N GLU A 74 14.93 10.84 -3.95
CA GLU A 74 15.64 11.93 -4.62
C GLU A 74 17.16 11.80 -4.47
N PHE A 75 17.62 11.53 -3.25
CA PHE A 75 19.04 11.36 -2.96
C PHE A 75 19.65 10.10 -3.59
N LEU A 76 18.82 9.13 -3.97
CA LEU A 76 19.26 7.90 -4.64
C LEU A 76 19.26 8.00 -6.16
N ARG A 77 18.84 9.13 -6.76
CA ARG A 77 18.88 9.29 -8.22
C ARG A 77 20.33 9.16 -8.73
N PRO A 78 20.57 8.46 -9.85
CA PRO A 78 19.60 8.05 -10.89
C PRO A 78 18.91 6.69 -10.67
N LEU A 79 19.05 6.04 -9.51
CA LEU A 79 18.34 4.79 -9.23
C LEU A 79 16.82 5.00 -9.28
N LYS A 80 16.10 3.96 -9.72
CA LYS A 80 14.64 3.95 -9.84
C LYS A 80 14.07 2.81 -9.01
N SER A 81 12.94 3.08 -8.36
CA SER A 81 12.17 2.07 -7.64
C SER A 81 11.22 1.33 -8.58
N THR A 82 10.35 0.49 -8.01
CA THR A 82 9.29 -0.22 -8.76
C THR A 82 8.27 0.76 -9.34
N GLN A 83 7.56 0.32 -10.38
CA GLN A 83 6.52 1.13 -11.03
C GLN A 83 5.45 1.72 -10.08
N PRO A 84 4.84 0.96 -9.14
CA PRO A 84 3.88 1.54 -8.20
C PRO A 84 4.49 2.60 -7.29
N LEU A 85 5.72 2.39 -6.80
CA LEU A 85 6.40 3.36 -5.93
C LEU A 85 6.80 4.64 -6.67
N GLU A 86 7.25 4.54 -7.91
CA GLU A 86 7.52 5.71 -8.75
C GLU A 86 6.22 6.48 -9.08
N ALA A 87 5.08 5.80 -9.22
CA ALA A 87 3.79 6.46 -9.40
C ALA A 87 3.37 7.25 -8.15
N VAL A 88 3.53 6.67 -6.95
CA VAL A 88 3.29 7.37 -5.67
C VAL A 88 4.26 8.55 -5.51
N TYR A 89 5.55 8.35 -5.77
CA TYR A 89 6.56 9.41 -5.72
C TYR A 89 6.16 10.60 -6.62
N ARG A 90 5.73 10.36 -7.85
CA ARG A 90 5.25 11.42 -8.77
C ARG A 90 4.04 12.16 -8.22
N LEU A 91 3.09 11.43 -7.63
CA LEU A 91 1.89 12.03 -7.03
C LEU A 91 2.28 12.98 -5.88
N VAL A 92 3.18 12.55 -4.98
CA VAL A 92 3.66 13.37 -3.86
C VAL A 92 4.46 14.57 -4.36
N ARG A 93 5.32 14.38 -5.37
CA ARG A 93 6.10 15.48 -5.98
C ARG A 93 5.23 16.52 -6.69
N GLY A 94 4.00 16.17 -7.05
CA GLY A 94 3.01 17.12 -7.55
C GLY A 94 2.52 18.15 -6.51
N VAL A 95 2.69 17.86 -5.22
CA VAL A 95 2.28 18.76 -4.11
C VAL A 95 3.43 19.18 -3.19
N SER A 96 4.55 18.46 -3.21
CA SER A 96 5.75 18.72 -2.40
C SER A 96 7.01 18.60 -3.26
N PRO A 97 7.61 19.72 -3.69
CA PRO A 97 8.86 19.73 -4.44
C PRO A 97 10.02 19.10 -3.67
N ALA A 98 11.08 18.69 -4.39
CA ALA A 98 12.30 18.19 -3.75
C ALA A 98 12.86 19.19 -2.71
N TRP A 99 13.44 18.65 -1.63
CA TRP A 99 13.96 19.43 -0.52
C TRP A 99 15.44 19.77 -0.74
N GLU A 100 15.72 20.96 -1.27
CA GLU A 100 17.09 21.44 -1.48
C GLU A 100 17.59 22.30 -0.32
N ASN A 101 16.75 23.22 0.15
CA ASN A 101 17.02 24.14 1.25
C ASN A 101 15.86 24.11 2.25
N ASP A 102 16.14 24.43 3.51
CA ASP A 102 15.12 24.48 4.55
C ASP A 102 14.06 25.54 4.24
N ARG A 103 12.80 25.14 4.38
CA ARG A 103 11.62 25.97 4.19
C ARG A 103 10.51 25.54 5.13
N PHE A 104 9.41 26.29 5.15
CA PHE A 104 8.27 25.98 6.00
C PHE A 104 7.57 24.70 5.54
N MET A 105 7.68 23.63 6.33
CA MET A 105 7.25 22.28 5.93
C MET A 105 5.77 21.98 6.21
N SER A 106 5.13 22.71 7.14
CA SER A 106 3.75 22.44 7.55
C SER A 106 2.74 22.38 6.38
N PRO A 107 2.76 23.30 5.38
CA PRO A 107 1.83 23.24 4.26
C PRO A 107 1.99 21.97 3.40
N GLU A 108 3.21 21.45 3.31
CA GLU A 108 3.50 20.23 2.55
C GLU A 108 3.05 18.97 3.32
N ILE A 109 3.21 18.96 4.65
CA ILE A 109 2.65 17.92 5.51
C ILE A 109 1.13 17.89 5.34
N GLU A 110 0.46 19.04 5.43
CA GLU A 110 -0.99 19.13 5.24
C GLU A 110 -1.43 18.69 3.84
N ALA A 111 -0.69 19.08 2.80
CA ALA A 111 -1.00 18.69 1.42
C ALA A 111 -0.91 17.16 1.23
N VAL A 112 0.11 16.52 1.79
CA VAL A 112 0.26 15.04 1.72
C VAL A 112 -0.77 14.34 2.61
N THR A 113 -1.07 14.86 3.81
CA THR A 113 -2.18 14.37 4.64
C THR A 113 -3.51 14.41 3.89
N ALA A 114 -3.77 15.48 3.11
CA ALA A 114 -4.96 15.58 2.28
C ALA A 114 -4.99 14.53 1.15
N LEU A 115 -3.84 14.17 0.56
CA LEU A 115 -3.76 13.08 -0.42
C LEU A 115 -4.11 11.72 0.21
N ILE A 116 -3.65 11.47 1.44
CA ILE A 116 -3.96 10.24 2.20
C ILE A 116 -5.46 10.18 2.49
N ARG A 117 -6.04 11.25 3.06
CA ARG A 117 -7.48 11.34 3.36
C ARG A 117 -8.37 11.19 2.14
N ALA A 118 -7.94 11.74 1.01
CA ALA A 118 -8.67 11.62 -0.25
C ALA A 118 -8.55 10.23 -0.90
N GLY A 119 -7.79 9.29 -0.32
CA GLY A 119 -7.58 7.96 -0.88
C GLY A 119 -6.69 7.94 -2.13
N LYS A 120 -6.09 9.08 -2.52
CA LYS A 120 -5.35 9.19 -3.79
C LYS A 120 -4.11 8.32 -3.85
N ILE A 121 -3.44 8.14 -2.70
CA ILE A 121 -2.29 7.22 -2.62
C ILE A 121 -2.74 5.78 -2.91
N TRP A 122 -3.87 5.36 -2.32
CA TRP A 122 -4.46 4.05 -2.55
C TRP A 122 -4.89 3.86 -4.01
N ASP A 123 -5.58 4.85 -4.59
CA ASP A 123 -6.05 4.77 -5.98
C ASP A 123 -4.91 4.57 -6.99
N VAL A 124 -3.75 5.19 -6.73
CA VAL A 124 -2.56 5.02 -7.57
C VAL A 124 -2.00 3.59 -7.51
N VAL A 125 -1.97 2.98 -6.32
CA VAL A 125 -1.36 1.65 -6.15
C VAL A 125 -2.36 0.50 -6.38
N LYS A 126 -3.66 0.75 -6.23
CA LYS A 126 -4.75 -0.22 -6.36
C LYS A 126 -4.65 -1.14 -7.58
N PRO A 127 -4.39 -0.67 -8.82
CA PRO A 127 -4.29 -1.58 -9.97
C PRO A 127 -3.10 -2.54 -9.87
N TYR A 128 -2.00 -2.13 -9.22
CA TYR A 128 -0.81 -2.97 -9.03
C TYR A 128 -1.02 -3.99 -7.90
N VAL A 129 -1.75 -3.61 -6.84
CA VAL A 129 -2.09 -4.53 -5.75
C VAL A 129 -3.04 -5.64 -6.23
N ALA A 130 -4.05 -5.29 -7.02
CA ALA A 130 -4.95 -6.29 -7.59
C ALA A 130 -4.23 -7.30 -8.50
N GLN A 131 -3.19 -6.87 -9.23
CA GLN A 131 -2.35 -7.78 -10.00
C GLN A 131 -1.58 -8.73 -9.08
N TYR A 132 -1.01 -8.22 -8.00
CA TYR A 132 -0.26 -9.01 -7.02
C TYR A 132 -1.13 -10.05 -6.29
N ASP A 133 -2.35 -9.68 -5.89
CA ASP A 133 -3.29 -10.61 -5.25
C ASP A 133 -3.70 -11.75 -6.19
N ASN A 134 -3.86 -11.47 -7.49
CA ASN A 134 -4.16 -12.51 -8.48
C ASN A 134 -2.96 -13.44 -8.74
N GLU A 135 -1.73 -12.93 -8.72
CA GLU A 135 -0.51 -13.73 -8.90
C GLU A 135 -0.23 -14.68 -7.71
N ILE A 136 -0.60 -14.29 -6.48
CA ILE A 136 -0.42 -15.13 -5.28
C ILE A 136 -1.51 -16.21 -5.16
N LEU A 137 -2.74 -15.92 -5.57
CA LEU A 137 -3.83 -16.92 -5.51
C LEU A 137 -3.67 -18.05 -6.53
N ASP A 138 -2.81 -17.87 -7.54
CA ASP A 138 -2.42 -18.91 -8.50
C ASP A 138 -1.22 -19.77 -8.03
N ASP A 139 -0.59 -19.47 -6.89
CA ASP A 139 0.42 -20.34 -6.25
C ASP A 139 -0.21 -21.17 -5.12
N PRO A 140 -0.52 -22.46 -5.33
CA PRO A 140 -1.08 -23.29 -4.29
C PRO A 140 0.02 -23.67 -3.29
N SER A 141 0.15 -22.87 -2.23
CA SER A 141 0.87 -23.14 -0.98
C SER A 141 2.40 -23.29 -1.07
N PRO A 142 3.16 -22.92 -0.01
CA PRO A 142 4.59 -23.16 0.03
C PRO A 142 4.82 -24.66 -0.11
N GLN A 143 5.57 -25.08 -1.13
CA GLN A 143 5.95 -26.47 -1.29
C GLN A 143 6.53 -26.97 0.04
N THR A 144 5.82 -27.90 0.66
CA THR A 144 6.26 -28.55 1.89
C THR A 144 7.61 -29.17 1.56
N ILE A 145 8.65 -28.70 2.25
CA ILE A 145 10.00 -29.24 2.12
C ILE A 145 9.91 -30.68 2.64
N ASN A 146 9.68 -31.65 1.76
CA ASN A 146 9.69 -33.05 2.13
C ASN A 146 11.09 -33.40 2.64
N SER A 147 11.16 -33.97 3.83
CA SER A 147 12.38 -34.28 4.62
C SER A 147 13.32 -35.32 4.00
N THR A 148 13.20 -35.60 2.71
CA THR A 148 14.07 -36.50 1.97
C THR A 148 14.89 -35.69 0.98
N GLY A 149 16.11 -35.33 1.36
CA GLY A 149 17.05 -34.55 0.55
C GLY A 149 17.38 -35.21 -0.79
N LYS A 150 16.58 -34.93 -1.81
CA LYS A 150 16.93 -35.13 -3.22
C LYS A 150 16.63 -33.85 -4.01
N ALA A 151 17.66 -33.38 -4.71
CA ALA A 151 17.60 -32.19 -5.55
C ALA A 151 16.50 -32.30 -6.62
N PRO A 152 15.87 -31.18 -7.02
CA PRO A 152 14.79 -31.21 -8.00
C PRO A 152 15.34 -31.58 -9.38
N VAL A 153 14.73 -32.60 -9.98
CA VAL A 153 14.98 -32.98 -11.37
C VAL A 153 14.29 -31.93 -12.26
N ALA A 154 15.09 -31.19 -13.03
CA ALA A 154 14.58 -30.32 -14.07
C ALA A 154 13.79 -31.16 -15.10
N SER A 155 12.49 -30.94 -15.21
CA SER A 155 11.70 -31.53 -16.29
C SER A 155 11.61 -30.55 -17.46
N ALA A 156 12.33 -30.91 -18.52
CA ALA A 156 12.28 -30.28 -19.83
C ALA A 156 10.87 -30.40 -20.43
N GLY A 157 10.48 -29.35 -21.17
CA GLY A 157 9.09 -29.07 -21.55
C GLY A 157 8.42 -30.01 -22.55
N ARG A 158 7.19 -29.65 -22.93
CA ARG A 158 6.57 -30.18 -24.15
C ARG A 158 5.57 -29.20 -24.77
N LYS A 159 6.00 -28.54 -25.86
CA LYS A 159 5.11 -27.98 -26.89
C LYS A 159 4.25 -29.12 -27.45
N ARG A 160 2.93 -28.90 -27.58
CA ARG A 160 2.02 -29.85 -28.23
C ARG A 160 1.51 -29.25 -29.54
N THR A 161 2.20 -29.57 -30.63
CA THR A 161 1.68 -29.51 -31.99
C THR A 161 0.72 -30.69 -32.20
N GLN A 162 -0.49 -30.44 -32.72
CA GLN A 162 -1.35 -31.49 -33.28
C GLN A 162 -1.31 -31.38 -34.80
N SER A 163 -0.70 -32.37 -35.44
CA SER A 163 -0.84 -32.68 -36.86
C SER A 163 -1.68 -33.95 -36.95
N ASN A 164 -2.81 -33.92 -37.67
CA ASN A 164 -3.48 -35.13 -38.11
C ASN A 164 -3.56 -35.12 -39.64
N SER A 165 -2.95 -36.14 -40.24
CA SER A 165 -2.82 -36.35 -41.68
C SER A 165 -3.84 -37.37 -42.17
N GLN A 166 -4.66 -37.02 -43.15
CA GLN A 166 -5.24 -37.99 -44.09
C GLN A 166 -5.04 -37.48 -45.53
N GLN A 167 -4.66 -38.44 -46.38
CA GLN A 167 -4.01 -38.34 -47.69
C GLN A 167 -5.01 -38.33 -48.88
N PRO A 168 -4.57 -38.25 -50.16
CA PRO A 168 -5.20 -37.44 -51.20
C PRO A 168 -5.81 -38.22 -52.40
N ALA A 169 -6.65 -37.54 -53.19
CA ALA A 169 -6.99 -37.79 -54.62
C ALA A 169 -8.06 -36.74 -55.00
N THR A 170 -8.16 -36.07 -56.16
CA THR A 170 -7.57 -36.16 -57.49
C THR A 170 -7.97 -34.88 -58.26
N LYS A 171 -7.12 -34.44 -59.19
CA LYS A 171 -7.37 -33.34 -60.16
C LYS A 171 -8.68 -33.50 -60.95
N ARG A 172 -9.39 -32.40 -61.20
CA ARG A 172 -10.02 -32.09 -62.50
C ARG A 172 -10.20 -30.57 -62.67
N ALA A 173 -9.90 -30.10 -63.87
CA ALA A 173 -9.98 -28.73 -64.34
C ALA A 173 -11.35 -28.41 -64.96
N ASN A 174 -11.76 -27.13 -64.90
CA ASN A 174 -12.60 -26.41 -65.88
C ASN A 174 -12.65 -24.94 -65.42
N VAL A 175 -12.09 -23.94 -66.13
CA VAL A 175 -12.52 -23.33 -67.41
C VAL A 175 -13.95 -22.77 -67.34
N GLY A 176 -14.04 -21.44 -67.14
CA GLY A 176 -14.80 -20.51 -68.00
C GLY A 176 -16.32 -20.29 -67.82
N ASN A 177 -16.68 -19.01 -67.99
CA ASN A 177 -17.99 -18.41 -68.31
C ASN A 177 -19.05 -18.36 -67.19
N THR A 178 -19.75 -17.25 -66.93
CA THR A 178 -20.11 -16.05 -67.72
C THR A 178 -20.14 -14.81 -66.83
#